data_AF-A0A351L9V4-F1
#
_entry.id   AF-A0A351L9V4-F1
#
_cell.length_a   1.000
_cell.length_b   1.000
_cell.length_c   1.000
_cell.angle_alpha   90.00
_cell.angle_beta   90.00
_cell.angle_gamma   90.00
#
_symmetry.space_group_name_H-M   'P 1'
#
loop_
_entity.id
_entity.type
_entity.pdbx_description
1 polymer ?
#
loop_
_entity_poly.entity_id
_entity_poly.type
_entity_poly.pdbx_seq_one_letter_code
_entity_poly.pdbx_strand_id
1 'polypeptide(L)'
;MLQLSNSPPRMRTLASLEQSYELCRQITAYYAKTFYLATWLLPAPKRRAIWAIYAWCRSTDELVDGPQSGATTPETLDRWEKQLESVFAGHPVDDNDVALVDTVER
;
A
#
# COMPACT_ATOMS: atom_id res chain seq x y z
N MET A 1 12.73 1.96 3.38
CA MET A 1 12.93 1.82 1.92
C MET A 1 11.97 0.77 1.42
N LEU A 2 10.86 1.17 0.79
CA LEU A 2 9.96 0.24 0.11
C LEU A 2 10.69 -0.17 -1.18
N GLN A 3 11.18 -1.40 -1.23
CA GLN A 3 11.87 -1.91 -2.42
C GLN A 3 10.83 -2.20 -3.51
N LEU A 4 10.83 -1.38 -4.57
CA LEU A 4 10.16 -1.73 -5.82
C LEU A 4 10.90 -2.94 -6.41
N SER A 5 10.25 -4.11 -6.41
CA SER A 5 10.88 -5.39 -6.75
C SER A 5 11.06 -5.53 -8.26
N ASN A 6 12.32 -5.57 -8.73
CA ASN A 6 12.71 -5.92 -10.10
C ASN A 6 13.00 -7.43 -10.25
N SER A 7 12.08 -8.31 -9.83
CA SER A 7 12.25 -9.78 -9.96
C SER A 7 11.30 -10.40 -11.00
N PRO A 8 11.74 -11.43 -11.76
CA PRO A 8 10.90 -12.13 -12.75
C PRO A 8 9.70 -12.83 -12.07
N PRO A 9 8.62 -13.17 -12.81
CA PRO A 9 7.36 -13.60 -12.21
C PRO A 9 7.49 -15.03 -11.70
N ARG A 10 7.94 -15.19 -10.45
CA ARG A 10 7.46 -16.31 -9.64
C ARG A 10 5.96 -16.06 -9.46
N MET A 11 5.13 -17.09 -9.63
CA MET A 11 3.76 -17.07 -9.09
C MET A 11 3.87 -16.80 -7.59
N ARG A 12 3.82 -15.53 -7.22
CA ARG A 12 3.96 -15.06 -5.86
C ARG A 12 2.57 -15.10 -5.28
N THR A 13 2.33 -16.04 -4.38
CA THR A 13 1.11 -16.02 -3.57
C THR A 13 1.13 -14.75 -2.75
N LEU A 14 0.09 -13.92 -2.90
CA LEU A 14 -0.07 -12.70 -2.13
C LEU A 14 -0.20 -13.01 -0.64
N ALA A 15 0.17 -12.05 0.20
CA ALA A 15 -0.05 -12.11 1.64
C ALA A 15 -1.53 -12.37 1.99
N SER A 16 -1.77 -13.07 3.09
CA SER A 16 -3.13 -13.16 3.65
C SER A 16 -3.64 -11.77 4.06
N LEU A 17 -4.97 -11.63 4.19
CA LEU A 17 -5.60 -10.36 4.57
C LEU A 17 -5.02 -9.78 5.87
N GLU A 18 -4.88 -10.61 6.91
CA GLU A 18 -4.32 -10.15 8.20
C GLU A 18 -2.85 -9.74 8.09
N GLN A 19 -2.05 -10.47 7.30
CA GLN A 19 -0.65 -10.10 7.06
C GLN A 19 -0.56 -8.79 6.27
N SER A 20 -1.42 -8.58 5.27
CA SER A 20 -1.48 -7.35 4.49
C SER A 20 -1.80 -6.13 5.36
N TYR A 21 -2.80 -6.25 6.24
CA TYR A 21 -3.11 -5.17 7.19
C TYR A 21 -1.99 -4.93 8.20
N GLU A 22 -1.28 -5.96 8.64
CA GLU A 22 -0.12 -5.81 9.52
C GLU A 22 1.05 -5.10 8.81
N LEU A 23 1.30 -5.39 7.53
CA LEU A 23 2.27 -4.64 6.71
C LEU A 23 1.87 -3.16 6.62
N CYS A 24 0.61 -2.87 6.31
CA CYS A 24 0.09 -1.50 6.25
C CYS A 24 0.21 -0.77 7.60
N ARG A 25 -0.04 -1.47 8.72
CA ARG A 25 0.16 -0.95 10.08
C ARG A 25 1.62 -0.60 10.32
N GLN A 26 2.55 -1.48 9.95
CA GLN A 26 3.99 -1.27 10.14
C GLN A 26 4.48 -0.07 9.33
N ILE A 27 4.06 0.05 8.06
CA ILE A 27 4.36 1.21 7.21
C ILE A 27 3.87 2.49 7.88
N THR A 28 2.60 2.51 8.31
CA THR A 28 2.00 3.69 8.95
C THR A 28 2.73 4.06 10.25
N ALA A 29 3.01 3.09 11.11
CA ALA A 29 3.71 3.29 12.38
C ALA A 29 5.15 3.80 12.19
N TYR A 30 5.83 3.36 11.14
CA TYR A 30 7.20 3.77 10.84
C TYR A 30 7.27 5.19 10.28
N TYR A 31 6.47 5.50 9.26
CA TYR A 31 6.58 6.77 8.52
C TYR A 31 5.76 7.92 9.14
N ALA A 32 4.66 7.65 9.85
CA ALA A 32 3.82 8.71 10.44
C ALA A 32 3.45 8.41 11.89
N LYS A 33 4.44 8.51 12.79
CA LYS A 33 4.30 8.17 14.23
C LYS A 33 3.12 8.90 14.91
N THR A 34 2.98 10.20 14.71
CA THR A 34 1.91 11.00 15.33
C THR A 34 0.54 10.64 14.78
N PHE A 35 0.44 10.50 13.45
CA PHE A 35 -0.79 10.06 12.78
C PHE A 35 -1.19 8.64 13.22
N TYR A 36 -0.23 7.71 13.24
CA TYR A 36 -0.43 6.34 13.70
C TYR A 36 -0.99 6.32 15.12
N LEU A 37 -0.41 7.09 16.05
CA LEU A 37 -0.95 7.23 17.41
C LEU A 37 -2.39 7.78 17.40
N ALA A 38 -2.69 8.79 16.58
CA ALA A 38 -4.04 9.33 16.46
C ALA A 38 -5.06 8.31 15.94
N THR A 39 -4.67 7.38 15.05
CA THR A 39 -5.57 6.34 14.55
C THR A 39 -6.10 5.41 15.64
N TRP A 40 -5.44 5.33 16.81
CA TRP A 40 -5.92 4.55 17.94
C TRP A 40 -7.23 5.08 18.55
N LEU A 41 -7.58 6.34 18.29
CA LEU A 41 -8.86 6.94 18.70
C LEU A 41 -10.04 6.44 17.85
N LEU A 42 -9.78 5.76 16.74
CA LEU A 42 -10.82 5.25 15.83
C LEU A 42 -11.26 3.83 16.22
N PRO A 43 -12.50 3.42 15.89
CA PRO A 43 -12.91 2.03 15.94
C PRO A 43 -11.99 1.13 15.12
N ALA A 44 -11.79 -0.11 15.57
CA ALA A 44 -10.83 -1.04 14.96
C ALA A 44 -10.98 -1.23 13.43
N PRO A 45 -12.19 -1.35 12.86
CA PRO A 45 -12.34 -1.48 11.39
C PRO A 45 -11.85 -0.23 10.64
N LYS A 46 -12.25 0.97 11.10
CA LYS A 46 -11.84 2.24 10.48
C LYS A 46 -10.34 2.49 10.62
N ARG A 47 -9.76 2.08 11.75
CA ARG A 47 -8.32 2.18 11.99
C ARG A 47 -7.52 1.35 10.97
N ARG A 48 -7.93 0.08 10.76
CA ARG A 48 -7.31 -0.82 9.78
C ARG A 48 -7.40 -0.26 8.36
N ALA A 49 -8.59 0.22 7.97
CA ALA A 49 -8.81 0.86 6.67
C ALA A 49 -7.87 2.06 6.45
N ILE A 50 -7.73 2.93 7.44
CA ILE A 50 -6.81 4.08 7.35
C ILE A 50 -5.35 3.65 7.18
N TRP A 51 -4.91 2.57 7.83
CA TRP A 51 -3.55 2.08 7.64
C TRP A 51 -3.30 1.60 6.21
N ALA A 52 -4.27 0.92 5.59
CA ALA A 52 -4.18 0.50 4.18
C ALA A 52 -4.12 1.72 3.24
N ILE A 53 -5.01 2.69 3.43
CA ILE A 53 -5.02 3.94 2.65
C ILE A 53 -3.70 4.69 2.81
N TYR A 54 -3.21 4.86 4.04
CA TYR A 54 -1.95 5.54 4.31
C TYR A 54 -0.76 4.83 3.65
N ALA A 55 -0.72 3.49 3.71
CA ALA A 55 0.36 2.71 3.10
C ALA A 55 0.40 2.87 1.57
N TRP A 56 -0.76 2.95 0.90
CA TRP A 56 -0.85 3.26 -0.53
C TRP A 56 -0.34 4.66 -0.84
N CYS A 57 -0.80 5.67 -0.10
CA CYS A 57 -0.34 7.05 -0.26
C CYS A 57 1.17 7.17 -0.01
N ARG A 58 1.71 6.48 1.00
CA ARG A 58 3.15 6.50 1.28
C ARG A 58 3.96 5.84 0.16
N SER A 59 3.46 4.75 -0.41
CA SER A 59 4.12 4.09 -1.55
C SER A 59 4.12 5.00 -2.79
N THR A 60 3.03 5.74 -3.00
CA THR A 60 2.91 6.74 -4.06
C THR A 60 3.91 7.89 -3.86
N ASP A 61 4.04 8.39 -2.62
CA ASP A 61 5.01 9.43 -2.26
C ASP A 61 6.46 8.98 -2.51
N GLU A 62 6.82 7.75 -2.13
CA GLU A 62 8.16 7.22 -2.42
C GLU A 62 8.46 7.13 -3.92
N LEU A 63 7.44 6.97 -4.76
CA LEU A 63 7.61 6.95 -6.21
C LEU A 63 8.02 8.31 -6.77
N VAL A 64 7.52 9.41 -6.19
CA VAL A 64 7.75 10.77 -6.73
C VAL A 64 8.77 11.58 -5.92
N ASP A 65 8.89 11.31 -4.62
CA ASP A 65 9.71 12.04 -3.66
C ASP A 65 10.74 11.16 -2.94
N GLY A 66 10.71 9.84 -3.16
CA GLY A 66 11.65 8.90 -2.56
C GLY A 66 13.06 8.95 -3.18
N PRO A 67 14.03 8.24 -2.59
CA PRO A 67 15.44 8.25 -3.05
C PRO A 67 15.62 7.76 -4.50
N GLN A 68 14.65 7.03 -5.03
CA GLN A 68 14.65 6.49 -6.39
C GLN A 68 13.74 7.27 -7.34
N SER A 69 13.16 8.40 -6.92
CA SER A 69 12.20 9.15 -7.75
C SER A 69 12.78 9.66 -9.06
N GLY A 70 14.10 9.89 -9.13
CA GLY A 70 14.79 10.23 -10.39
C GLY A 70 14.72 9.12 -11.46
N ALA A 71 14.34 7.90 -11.10
CA ALA A 71 14.10 6.79 -12.03
C ALA A 71 12.62 6.62 -12.40
N THR A 72 11.72 7.43 -11.83
CA THR A 72 10.29 7.37 -12.13
C THR A 72 10.01 7.98 -13.50
N THR A 73 9.39 7.17 -14.35
CA THR A 73 9.03 7.55 -15.73
C THR A 73 7.50 7.64 -15.87
N PRO A 74 6.99 8.30 -16.94
CA PRO A 74 5.55 8.28 -17.24
C PRO A 74 4.97 6.84 -17.29
N GLU A 75 5.68 5.89 -17.88
CA GLU A 75 5.24 4.48 -17.95
C GLU A 75 5.18 3.83 -16.56
N THR A 76 5.97 4.32 -15.61
CA THR A 76 5.93 3.86 -14.22
C THR A 76 4.67 4.37 -13.52
N LEU A 77 4.27 5.62 -13.79
CA LEU A 77 3.01 6.19 -13.32
C LEU A 77 1.81 5.49 -13.96
N ASP A 78 1.85 5.19 -15.27
CA ASP A 78 0.80 4.43 -15.96
C ASP A 78 0.59 3.03 -15.35
N ARG A 79 1.69 2.36 -14.95
CA ARG A 79 1.60 1.07 -14.25
C ARG A 79 1.00 1.23 -12.86
N TRP A 80 1.36 2.28 -12.13
CA TRP A 80 0.83 2.57 -10.80
C TRP A 80 -0.67 2.89 -10.85
N GLU A 81 -1.12 3.66 -11.85
CA GLU A 81 -2.54 3.93 -12.10
C GLU A 81 -3.31 2.64 -12.41
N LYS A 82 -2.80 1.79 -13.31
CA LYS A 82 -3.42 0.49 -13.60
C LYS A 82 -3.52 -0.42 -12.37
N GLN A 83 -2.52 -0.37 -11.48
CA GLN A 83 -2.57 -1.11 -10.22
C GLN A 83 -3.70 -0.60 -9.32
N LEU A 84 -3.88 0.73 -9.24
CA LEU A 84 -5.00 1.33 -8.50
C LEU A 84 -6.36 0.91 -9.09
N GLU A 85 -6.52 0.95 -10.41
CA GLU A 85 -7.73 0.48 -11.10
C GLU A 85 -8.01 -0.99 -10.79
N SER A 86 -6.96 -1.83 -10.80
CA SER A 86 -7.04 -3.24 -10.43
C SER A 86 -7.55 -3.43 -8.99
N VAL A 87 -7.06 -2.63 -8.05
CA VAL A 87 -7.54 -2.63 -6.65
C VAL A 87 -9.03 -2.29 -6.57
N PHE A 88 -9.47 -1.23 -7.24
CA PHE A 88 -10.90 -0.88 -7.26
C PHE A 88 -11.77 -1.94 -7.95
N ALA A 89 -11.20 -2.72 -8.86
CA ALA A 89 -11.85 -3.86 -9.47
C ALA A 89 -11.82 -5.14 -8.61
N GLY A 90 -11.25 -5.10 -7.40
CA GLY A 90 -11.16 -6.25 -6.49
C GLY A 90 -9.96 -7.18 -6.73
N HIS A 91 -8.98 -6.75 -7.53
CA HIS A 91 -7.84 -7.57 -7.95
C HIS A 91 -6.53 -6.98 -7.38
N PRO A 92 -6.02 -7.48 -6.24
CA PRO A 92 -4.76 -7.00 -5.68
C PRO A 92 -3.57 -7.46 -6.53
N VAL A 93 -2.56 -6.59 -6.68
CA VAL A 93 -1.34 -6.88 -7.46
C VAL A 93 -0.15 -7.15 -6.52
N ASP A 94 -0.07 -6.42 -5.42
CA ASP A 94 0.95 -6.55 -4.38
C ASP A 94 0.36 -6.93 -3.00
N ASP A 95 1.24 -7.31 -2.07
CA ASP A 95 0.84 -7.75 -0.73
C ASP A 95 0.02 -6.70 0.04
N ASN A 96 0.34 -5.40 -0.10
CA ASN A 96 -0.41 -4.32 0.58
C ASN A 96 -1.79 -4.09 -0.06
N ASP A 97 -1.95 -4.43 -1.34
CA ASP A 97 -3.19 -4.21 -2.09
C ASP A 97 -4.31 -5.08 -1.56
N VAL A 98 -3.99 -6.25 -1.00
CA VAL A 98 -4.99 -7.16 -0.41
C VAL A 98 -5.81 -6.46 0.68
N ALA A 99 -5.17 -5.69 1.57
CA ALA A 99 -5.84 -4.90 2.59
C ALA A 99 -6.59 -3.69 2.00
N LEU A 100 -6.07 -3.11 0.92
CA LEU A 100 -6.71 -1.97 0.26
C LEU A 100 -7.99 -2.39 -0.50
N VAL A 101 -7.97 -3.54 -1.17
CA VAL A 101 -9.16 -4.16 -1.78
C VAL A 101 -10.24 -4.39 -0.73
N ASP A 102 -9.92 -5.06 0.38
CA ASP A 102 -10.87 -5.27 1.48
C ASP A 102 -11.36 -3.95 2.10
N THR A 103 -10.54 -2.89 2.06
CA THR A 103 -10.94 -1.54 2.50
C THR A 103 -11.93 -0.88 1.56
N VAL A 104 -11.80 -1.09 0.24
CA VAL A 104 -12.72 -0.52 -0.77
C VAL A 104 -14.10 -1.19 -0.73
N GLU A 105 -14.16 -2.47 -0.38
CA GLU A 105 -15.40 -3.26 -0.38
C GLU A 105 -16.30 -3.06 0.87
N ARG A 106 -15.84 -2.33 1.90
CA ARG A 106 -16.50 -2.19 3.21
C ARG A 106 -17.03 -0.79 3.50
#